data_AF-A0A2G9P2P5-F1
#
_entry.id   AF-A0A2G9P2P5-F1
#
_cell.length_a   1.000
_cell.length_b   1.000
_cell.length_c   1.000
_cell.angle_alpha   90.00
_cell.angle_beta   90.00
_cell.angle_gamma   90.00
#
_symmetry.space_group_name_H-M   'P 1'
#
loop_
_entity.id
_entity.type
_entity.pdbx_description
1 polymer ?
#
loop_
_entity_poly.entity_id
_entity_poly.type
_entity_poly.pdbx_seq_one_letter_code
_entity_poly.pdbx_strand_id
1 'polypeptide(L)'
;MSPGDLRELVQAGSPFREPLIKFLTRHPSQTVELFMMEATLNDPQWSRMFMSFLKHKDAKPLRDVLAANPNRFITLLMPGVTQATVRPGSPSTSTTTMRLDLQFQAIKVSVACLYQGHIIFHSELFIKIISIIVKNDENWLANQHSLVSHLRRVWVSDAFQERHRKDNMVATNWKEPKLLAYCLLSYCKSNELCCFHLRRRNFGDIELLFQLLRAFTGRFLCNMTFLKEYMEEEIPKTYSIAQKRALFFRFVEFNDSNFGDELKAKVLQHILNPAFLYSFEKNEGEQLLGPPNPEGDNQDSITSVFITKVLDPEKQTDMLDSLRIYLLQFATLLVEHAPHHIHDNNKNRNSKLRRLMTFAWPCLLSKACVDPACKYSGHLLLAHIISKFAIHKKIVLQVKNWSYSE
;
A
#
# COMPACT_ATOMS: atom_id res chain seq x y z
N MET A 1 0.55 -36.02 -8.21
CA MET A 1 0.05 -35.14 -9.30
C MET A 1 -1.45 -35.32 -9.37
N SER A 2 -2.18 -34.22 -9.18
CA SER A 2 -3.64 -34.20 -9.33
C SER A 2 -4.02 -34.42 -10.80
N PRO A 3 -5.20 -35.00 -11.11
CA PRO A 3 -5.73 -35.03 -12.48
C PRO A 3 -5.82 -33.64 -13.14
N GLY A 4 -5.87 -32.56 -12.35
CA GLY A 4 -5.78 -31.18 -12.82
C GLY A 4 -4.40 -30.82 -13.40
N ASP A 5 -3.32 -31.32 -12.79
CA ASP A 5 -1.93 -31.01 -13.19
C ASP A 5 -1.57 -31.69 -14.53
N LEU A 6 -2.12 -32.88 -14.79
CA LEU A 6 -1.98 -33.58 -16.07
C LEU A 6 -2.73 -32.89 -17.22
N ARG A 7 -3.90 -32.28 -16.94
CA ARG A 7 -4.62 -31.47 -17.93
C ARG A 7 -3.94 -30.13 -18.22
N GLU A 8 -3.30 -29.51 -17.22
CA GLU A 8 -2.48 -28.30 -17.41
C GLU A 8 -1.30 -28.56 -18.36
N LEU A 9 -0.62 -29.70 -18.23
CA LEU A 9 0.48 -30.09 -19.11
C LEU A 9 0.03 -30.32 -20.57
N VAL A 10 -1.11 -30.98 -20.79
CA VAL A 10 -1.65 -31.23 -22.15
C VAL A 10 -2.14 -29.94 -22.81
N GLN A 11 -2.71 -28.99 -22.04
CA GLN A 11 -3.17 -27.70 -22.58
C GLN A 11 -2.03 -26.73 -22.91
N ALA A 12 -0.95 -26.71 -22.14
CA ALA A 12 0.21 -25.86 -22.40
C ALA A 12 1.03 -26.33 -23.61
N GLY A 13 1.06 -27.63 -23.90
CA GLY A 13 1.87 -28.25 -24.95
C GLY A 13 1.13 -28.60 -26.26
N SER A 14 -0.09 -28.11 -26.49
CA SER A 14 -0.83 -28.45 -27.71
C SER A 14 -0.15 -27.89 -28.98
N PRO A 15 0.16 -28.72 -29.99
CA PRO A 15 0.83 -28.28 -31.22
C PRO A 15 -0.04 -27.34 -32.07
N PHE A 16 -1.36 -27.33 -31.85
CA PHE A 16 -2.30 -26.46 -32.57
C PHE A 16 -2.40 -25.05 -31.98
N ARG A 17 -1.76 -24.80 -30.83
CA ARG A 17 -1.84 -23.50 -30.16
C ARG A 17 -1.18 -22.38 -30.96
N GLU A 18 -0.06 -22.68 -31.60
CA GLU A 18 0.72 -21.71 -32.38
C GLU A 18 0.08 -21.34 -33.73
N PRO A 19 -0.46 -22.30 -34.51
CA PRO A 19 -1.31 -21.97 -35.67
C PRO A 19 -2.57 -21.19 -35.27
N LEU A 20 -3.22 -21.55 -34.17
CA LEU A 20 -4.45 -20.91 -33.72
C LEU A 20 -4.20 -19.45 -33.33
N ILE A 21 -3.13 -19.14 -32.60
CA ILE A 21 -2.85 -17.73 -32.27
C ILE A 21 -2.50 -16.90 -33.50
N LYS A 22 -1.79 -17.48 -34.49
CA LYS A 22 -1.52 -16.82 -35.78
C LYS A 22 -2.81 -16.53 -36.56
N PHE A 23 -3.81 -17.40 -36.46
CA PHE A 23 -5.12 -17.15 -37.03
C PHE A 23 -5.89 -16.05 -36.29
N LEU A 24 -6.00 -16.17 -34.96
CA LEU A 24 -6.73 -15.21 -34.12
C LEU A 24 -6.16 -13.78 -34.22
N THR A 25 -4.84 -13.65 -34.34
CA THR A 25 -4.17 -12.35 -34.49
C THR A 25 -4.42 -11.67 -35.84
N ARG A 26 -4.91 -12.39 -36.87
CA ARG A 26 -5.35 -11.79 -38.15
C ARG A 26 -6.69 -11.06 -38.02
N HIS A 27 -7.51 -11.42 -37.05
CA HIS A 27 -8.82 -10.83 -36.78
C HIS A 27 -8.90 -10.38 -35.31
N PRO A 28 -8.09 -9.39 -34.91
CA PRO A 28 -7.88 -9.10 -33.50
C PRO A 28 -9.12 -8.54 -32.81
N SER A 29 -9.89 -7.67 -33.49
CA SER A 29 -11.12 -7.10 -32.95
C SER A 29 -12.19 -8.15 -32.70
N GLN A 30 -12.46 -9.01 -33.68
CA GLN A 30 -13.43 -10.09 -33.58
C GLN A 30 -13.02 -11.12 -32.52
N THR A 31 -11.72 -11.41 -32.44
CA THR A 31 -11.18 -12.33 -31.42
C THR A 31 -11.40 -11.76 -30.03
N VAL A 32 -11.02 -10.51 -29.77
CA VAL A 32 -11.21 -9.88 -28.46
C VAL A 32 -12.69 -9.82 -28.10
N GLU A 33 -13.56 -9.48 -29.05
CA GLU A 33 -15.01 -9.47 -28.84
C GLU A 33 -15.54 -10.84 -28.44
N LEU A 34 -15.15 -11.90 -29.16
CA LEU A 34 -15.51 -13.29 -28.86
C LEU A 34 -15.09 -13.68 -27.44
N PHE A 35 -13.84 -13.41 -27.05
CA PHE A 35 -13.34 -13.80 -25.73
C PHE A 35 -13.89 -12.94 -24.59
N MET A 36 -14.33 -11.71 -24.87
CA MET A 36 -14.94 -10.79 -23.91
C MET A 36 -16.46 -10.96 -23.77
N MET A 37 -17.08 -11.93 -24.47
CA MET A 37 -18.51 -12.21 -24.28
C MET A 37 -18.74 -12.84 -22.90
N GLU A 38 -19.90 -12.56 -22.29
CA GLU A 38 -20.24 -13.09 -20.97
C GLU A 38 -20.20 -14.63 -20.92
N ALA A 39 -20.70 -15.28 -21.97
CA ALA A 39 -20.71 -16.75 -22.07
C ALA A 39 -19.31 -17.36 -22.08
N THR A 40 -18.34 -16.75 -22.76
CA THR A 40 -16.95 -17.25 -22.85
C THR A 40 -16.12 -16.87 -21.64
N LEU A 41 -16.35 -15.68 -21.07
CA LEU A 41 -15.68 -15.25 -19.84
C LEU A 41 -16.08 -16.12 -18.65
N ASN A 42 -17.35 -16.56 -18.59
CA ASN A 42 -17.83 -17.45 -17.54
C ASN A 42 -17.26 -18.88 -17.64
N ASP A 43 -16.67 -19.27 -18.78
CA ASP A 43 -16.04 -20.59 -18.94
C ASP A 43 -14.56 -20.54 -18.51
N PRO A 44 -14.15 -21.32 -17.48
CA PRO A 44 -12.77 -21.36 -17.02
C PRO A 44 -11.75 -21.83 -18.08
N GLN A 45 -12.17 -22.68 -19.03
CA GLN A 45 -11.28 -23.16 -20.09
C GLN A 45 -10.99 -22.06 -21.11
N TRP A 46 -12.03 -21.33 -21.54
CA TRP A 46 -11.89 -20.18 -22.43
C TRP A 46 -11.07 -19.08 -21.79
N SER A 47 -11.33 -18.78 -20.52
CA SER A 47 -10.54 -17.82 -19.74
C SER A 47 -9.06 -18.20 -19.66
N ARG A 48 -8.73 -19.45 -19.31
CA ARG A 48 -7.33 -19.93 -19.29
C ARG A 48 -6.68 -19.88 -20.68
N MET A 49 -7.43 -20.26 -21.71
CA MET A 49 -6.94 -20.25 -23.10
C MET A 49 -6.60 -18.82 -23.53
N PHE A 50 -7.51 -17.88 -23.32
CA PHE A 50 -7.33 -16.46 -23.62
C PHE A 50 -6.13 -15.88 -22.89
N MET A 51 -6.02 -16.16 -21.58
CA MET A 51 -4.92 -15.69 -20.75
C MET A 51 -3.55 -16.18 -21.23
N SER A 52 -3.46 -17.39 -21.78
CA SER A 52 -2.22 -17.88 -22.35
C SER A 52 -1.97 -17.37 -23.78
N PHE A 53 -3.01 -17.05 -24.56
CA PHE A 53 -2.82 -16.35 -25.82
C PHE A 53 -2.28 -14.94 -25.61
N LEU A 54 -2.84 -14.17 -24.68
CA LEU A 54 -2.38 -12.81 -24.39
C LEU A 54 -0.92 -12.74 -23.92
N LYS A 55 -0.39 -13.81 -23.31
CA LYS A 55 1.03 -13.91 -22.90
C LYS A 55 1.98 -14.24 -24.05
N HIS A 56 1.47 -14.74 -25.17
CA HIS A 56 2.30 -15.12 -26.30
C HIS A 56 2.91 -13.90 -26.99
N LYS A 57 4.12 -14.06 -27.54
CA LYS A 57 4.86 -12.98 -28.24
C LYS A 57 4.02 -12.32 -29.35
N ASP A 58 3.37 -13.14 -30.18
CA ASP A 58 2.62 -12.68 -31.36
C ASP A 58 1.25 -12.05 -31.05
N ALA A 59 0.77 -12.11 -29.80
CA ALA A 59 -0.53 -11.55 -29.41
C ALA A 59 -0.54 -10.02 -29.25
N LYS A 60 0.48 -9.31 -29.77
CA LYS A 60 0.52 -7.84 -29.72
C LYS A 60 -0.76 -7.20 -30.29
N PRO A 61 -1.27 -7.61 -31.47
CA PRO A 61 -2.51 -7.03 -32.01
C PRO A 61 -3.73 -7.20 -31.09
N LEU A 62 -3.81 -8.32 -30.37
CA LEU A 62 -4.90 -8.57 -29.40
C LEU A 62 -4.77 -7.66 -28.18
N ARG A 63 -3.55 -7.46 -27.67
CA ARG A 63 -3.27 -6.57 -26.55
C ARG A 63 -3.55 -5.12 -26.91
N ASP A 64 -3.20 -4.70 -28.12
CA ASP A 64 -3.43 -3.32 -28.59
C ASP A 64 -4.93 -3.01 -28.67
N VAL A 65 -5.76 -3.95 -29.13
CA VAL A 65 -7.23 -3.81 -29.16
C VAL A 65 -7.83 -3.70 -27.75
N LEU A 66 -7.33 -4.49 -26.80
CA LEU A 66 -7.73 -4.41 -25.39
C LEU A 66 -7.30 -3.08 -24.74
N ALA A 67 -6.05 -2.67 -25.01
CA ALA A 67 -5.46 -1.43 -24.52
C ALA A 67 -6.19 -0.18 -25.04
N ALA A 68 -6.78 -0.25 -26.23
CA ALA A 68 -7.59 0.82 -26.82
C ALA A 68 -8.95 1.02 -26.14
N ASN A 69 -9.46 0.02 -25.39
CA ASN A 69 -10.81 0.05 -24.79
C ASN A 69 -10.80 -0.12 -23.26
N PRO A 70 -10.12 0.76 -22.49
CA PRO A 70 -9.94 0.61 -21.05
C PRO A 70 -11.25 0.71 -20.25
N ASN A 71 -12.26 1.42 -20.78
CA ASN A 71 -13.57 1.59 -20.14
C ASN A 71 -14.32 0.26 -19.97
N ARG A 72 -14.07 -0.74 -20.83
CA ARG A 72 -14.69 -2.07 -20.69
C ARG A 72 -14.28 -2.75 -19.39
N PHE A 73 -13.06 -2.51 -18.90
CA PHE A 73 -12.60 -3.04 -17.62
C PHE A 73 -13.31 -2.36 -16.44
N ILE A 74 -13.62 -1.06 -16.56
CA ILE A 74 -14.24 -0.29 -15.47
C ILE A 74 -15.66 -0.78 -15.17
N THR A 75 -16.49 -0.96 -16.21
CA THR A 75 -17.87 -1.45 -16.06
C THR A 75 -17.95 -2.82 -15.37
N LEU A 76 -16.93 -3.64 -15.55
CA LEU A 76 -16.91 -5.03 -15.09
C LEU A 76 -16.14 -5.23 -13.77
N LEU A 77 -15.26 -4.29 -13.40
CA LEU A 77 -14.63 -4.23 -12.07
C LEU A 77 -15.59 -3.72 -10.98
N MET A 78 -16.74 -3.15 -11.36
CA MET A 78 -17.79 -2.70 -10.43
C MET A 78 -18.86 -3.79 -10.24
N PRO A 79 -19.21 -4.16 -8.99
CA PRO A 79 -20.46 -4.86 -8.73
C PRO A 79 -21.61 -3.90 -9.09
N GLY A 80 -22.54 -4.36 -9.92
CA GLY A 80 -23.51 -3.53 -10.64
C GLY A 80 -24.16 -2.41 -9.82
N VAL A 81 -23.86 -1.17 -10.19
CA VAL A 81 -24.86 -0.09 -10.15
C VAL A 81 -25.60 -0.17 -11.49
N THR A 82 -26.44 -1.19 -11.65
CA THR A 82 -27.54 -1.04 -12.60
C THR A 82 -28.41 0.07 -12.04
N GLN A 83 -28.41 1.23 -12.70
CA GLN A 83 -29.34 2.31 -12.38
C GLN A 83 -30.75 1.74 -12.44
N ALA A 84 -31.37 1.54 -11.28
CA ALA A 84 -32.80 1.33 -11.23
C ALA A 84 -33.44 2.64 -11.69
N THR A 85 -33.96 2.64 -12.92
CA THR A 85 -34.88 3.68 -13.38
C THR A 85 -36.14 3.60 -12.51
N VAL A 86 -36.18 4.42 -11.45
CA VAL A 86 -37.35 4.59 -10.60
C VAL A 86 -38.43 5.29 -11.43
N ARG A 87 -39.49 4.56 -11.77
CA ARG A 87 -40.74 5.17 -12.22
C ARG A 87 -41.48 5.74 -11.00
N PRO A 88 -41.93 7.01 -11.01
CA PRO A 88 -42.67 7.59 -9.89
C PRO A 88 -44.16 7.22 -9.97
N GLY A 89 -44.76 6.76 -8.87
CA GLY A 89 -46.22 6.56 -8.77
C GLY A 89 -46.75 5.84 -7.53
N SER A 90 -46.89 6.58 -6.41
CA SER A 90 -48.05 6.54 -5.46
C SER A 90 -48.17 5.39 -4.41
N PRO A 91 -49.01 5.49 -3.33
CA PRO A 91 -48.51 5.54 -1.95
C PRO A 91 -49.01 4.42 -0.98
N SER A 92 -48.11 4.01 -0.09
CA SER A 92 -48.26 3.50 1.31
C SER A 92 -49.48 2.67 1.75
N THR A 93 -49.26 1.43 2.23
CA THR A 93 -49.85 0.90 3.49
C THR A 93 -49.10 -0.32 4.09
N SER A 94 -48.59 -0.13 5.32
CA SER A 94 -48.51 -1.02 6.50
C SER A 94 -48.07 -2.51 6.45
N THR A 95 -46.90 -2.73 7.09
CA THR A 95 -46.49 -3.79 8.05
C THR A 95 -46.44 -5.28 7.68
N THR A 96 -47.07 -5.78 6.61
CA THR A 96 -46.82 -7.16 6.13
C THR A 96 -45.63 -7.22 5.16
N THR A 97 -45.29 -6.10 4.54
CA THR A 97 -44.19 -5.95 3.57
C THR A 97 -42.81 -6.14 4.18
N MET A 98 -42.61 -5.85 5.48
CA MET A 98 -41.29 -6.00 6.13
C MET A 98 -40.80 -7.45 6.21
N ARG A 99 -41.68 -8.45 6.39
CA ARG A 99 -41.26 -9.86 6.43
C ARG A 99 -40.92 -10.42 5.04
N LEU A 100 -41.63 -9.95 4.01
CA LEU A 100 -41.31 -10.28 2.62
C LEU A 100 -40.06 -9.52 2.15
N ASP A 101 -39.84 -8.28 2.57
CA ASP A 101 -38.61 -7.54 2.30
C ASP A 101 -37.38 -8.14 2.97
N LEU A 102 -37.49 -8.67 4.19
CA LEU A 102 -36.41 -9.42 4.84
C LEU A 102 -36.12 -10.77 4.15
N GLN A 103 -37.14 -11.45 3.62
CA GLN A 103 -36.94 -12.67 2.83
C GLN A 103 -36.42 -12.36 1.41
N PHE A 104 -36.84 -11.28 0.77
CA PHE A 104 -36.28 -10.81 -0.50
C PHE A 104 -34.88 -10.23 -0.33
N GLN A 105 -34.55 -9.63 0.81
CA GLN A 105 -33.18 -9.26 1.19
C GLN A 105 -32.33 -10.48 1.48
N ALA A 106 -32.85 -11.49 2.19
CA ALA A 106 -32.14 -12.75 2.40
C ALA A 106 -31.90 -13.51 1.09
N ILE A 107 -32.88 -13.56 0.17
CA ILE A 107 -32.72 -14.12 -1.18
C ILE A 107 -31.80 -13.24 -2.02
N LYS A 108 -31.86 -11.91 -1.94
CA LYS A 108 -30.88 -11.02 -2.60
C LYS A 108 -29.48 -11.18 -2.04
N VAL A 109 -29.30 -11.46 -0.76
CA VAL A 109 -28.00 -11.75 -0.13
C VAL A 109 -27.52 -13.14 -0.54
N SER A 110 -28.38 -14.17 -0.60
CA SER A 110 -28.02 -15.50 -1.08
C SER A 110 -27.74 -15.54 -2.59
N VAL A 111 -28.49 -14.79 -3.38
CA VAL A 111 -28.23 -14.61 -4.82
C VAL A 111 -27.00 -13.72 -5.00
N ALA A 112 -26.82 -12.64 -4.25
CA ALA A 112 -25.57 -11.86 -4.27
C ALA A 112 -24.35 -12.69 -3.86
N CYS A 113 -24.49 -13.67 -2.95
CA CYS A 113 -23.44 -14.63 -2.60
C CYS A 113 -23.14 -15.62 -3.74
N LEU A 114 -24.13 -16.07 -4.50
CA LEU A 114 -23.94 -16.88 -5.72
C LEU A 114 -23.34 -16.07 -6.87
N TYR A 115 -23.77 -14.81 -7.04
CA TYR A 115 -23.20 -13.84 -7.97
C TYR A 115 -21.84 -13.32 -7.50
N GLN A 116 -21.51 -13.42 -6.21
CA GLN A 116 -20.22 -13.00 -5.68
C GLN A 116 -19.11 -13.88 -6.24
N GLY A 117 -19.32 -15.19 -6.35
CA GLY A 117 -18.37 -16.09 -7.03
C GLY A 117 -18.11 -15.68 -8.48
N HIS A 118 -19.15 -15.34 -9.24
CA HIS A 118 -19.04 -14.88 -10.63
C HIS A 118 -18.37 -13.50 -10.73
N ILE A 119 -18.81 -12.51 -9.93
CA ILE A 119 -18.24 -11.15 -9.93
C ILE A 119 -16.76 -11.17 -9.50
N ILE A 120 -16.40 -12.04 -8.53
CA ILE A 120 -15.01 -12.26 -8.10
C ILE A 120 -14.18 -12.90 -9.21
N PHE A 121 -14.73 -13.87 -9.94
CA PHE A 121 -14.04 -14.51 -11.06
C PHE A 121 -13.75 -13.51 -12.20
N HIS A 122 -14.73 -12.65 -12.50
CA HIS A 122 -14.57 -11.58 -13.49
C HIS A 122 -13.51 -10.56 -13.05
N SER A 123 -13.56 -10.05 -11.80
CA SER A 123 -12.59 -9.07 -11.33
C SER A 123 -11.14 -9.61 -11.41
N GLU A 124 -10.94 -10.87 -11.05
CA GLU A 124 -9.63 -11.52 -11.14
C GLU A 124 -9.13 -11.60 -12.58
N LEU A 125 -9.99 -12.03 -13.51
CA LEU A 125 -9.64 -12.17 -14.92
C LEU A 125 -9.24 -10.83 -15.53
N PHE A 126 -9.97 -9.76 -15.23
CA PHE A 126 -9.64 -8.42 -15.72
C PHE A 126 -8.34 -7.88 -15.14
N ILE A 127 -8.09 -8.06 -13.83
CA ILE A 127 -6.80 -7.70 -13.23
C ILE A 127 -5.66 -8.46 -13.92
N LYS A 128 -5.85 -9.75 -14.23
CA LYS A 128 -4.87 -10.53 -14.98
C LYS A 128 -4.64 -9.99 -16.39
N ILE A 129 -5.69 -9.63 -17.13
CA ILE A 129 -5.58 -9.05 -18.47
C ILE A 129 -4.82 -7.72 -18.41
N ILE A 130 -5.22 -6.81 -17.51
CA ILE A 130 -4.56 -5.52 -17.29
C ILE A 130 -3.08 -5.73 -16.96
N SER A 131 -2.77 -6.69 -16.08
CA SER A 131 -1.38 -6.99 -15.72
C SER A 131 -0.53 -7.49 -16.90
N ILE A 132 -1.13 -8.16 -17.89
CA ILE A 132 -0.42 -8.57 -19.10
C ILE A 132 -0.16 -7.36 -20.00
N ILE A 133 -1.13 -6.46 -20.12
CA ILE A 133 -0.97 -5.23 -20.90
C ILE A 133 0.16 -4.39 -20.29
N VAL A 134 0.11 -4.14 -18.98
CA VAL A 134 1.13 -3.35 -18.26
C VAL A 134 2.53 -3.98 -18.32
N LYS A 135 2.65 -5.31 -18.24
CA LYS A 135 3.94 -5.99 -18.39
C LYS A 135 4.58 -5.82 -19.76
N ASN A 136 3.78 -5.56 -20.78
CA ASN A 136 4.25 -5.43 -22.15
C ASN A 136 4.35 -3.97 -22.60
N ASP A 137 3.63 -3.06 -21.93
CA ASP A 137 3.69 -1.61 -22.09
C ASP A 137 3.55 -0.94 -20.71
N GLU A 138 4.69 -0.65 -20.08
CA GLU A 138 4.76 -0.10 -18.72
C GLU A 138 4.11 1.30 -18.62
N ASN A 139 4.13 2.07 -19.71
CA ASN A 139 3.64 3.45 -19.74
C ASN A 139 2.16 3.56 -20.11
N TRP A 140 1.53 2.48 -20.60
CA TRP A 140 0.12 2.49 -20.98
C TRP A 140 -0.79 2.97 -19.85
N LEU A 141 -0.55 2.49 -18.61
CA LEU A 141 -1.39 2.79 -17.46
C LEU A 141 -1.27 4.25 -17.00
N ALA A 142 -0.16 4.93 -17.28
CA ALA A 142 0.05 6.33 -16.93
C ALA A 142 -1.01 7.25 -17.57
N ASN A 143 -1.47 6.89 -18.78
CA ASN A 143 -2.49 7.64 -19.52
C ASN A 143 -3.94 7.31 -19.09
N GLN A 144 -4.14 6.34 -18.19
CA GLN A 144 -5.45 5.77 -17.87
C GLN A 144 -5.91 6.09 -16.43
N HIS A 145 -6.04 7.38 -16.10
CA HIS A 145 -6.37 7.82 -14.73
C HIS A 145 -7.69 7.26 -14.17
N SER A 146 -8.72 7.12 -15.01
CA SER A 146 -10.02 6.56 -14.60
C SER A 146 -9.88 5.10 -14.18
N LEU A 147 -9.15 4.29 -14.95
CA LEU A 147 -8.89 2.89 -14.63
C LEU A 147 -8.07 2.76 -13.34
N VAL A 148 -7.02 3.58 -13.18
CA VAL A 148 -6.17 3.59 -11.98
C VAL A 148 -6.98 3.96 -10.74
N SER A 149 -7.89 4.93 -10.84
CA SER A 149 -8.80 5.29 -9.74
C SER A 149 -9.64 4.08 -9.29
N HIS A 150 -10.16 3.29 -10.23
CA HIS A 150 -10.92 2.07 -9.92
C HIS A 150 -10.03 0.98 -9.32
N LEU A 151 -8.85 0.72 -9.89
CA LEU A 151 -7.89 -0.24 -9.35
C LEU A 151 -7.47 0.11 -7.91
N ARG A 152 -7.26 1.40 -7.64
CA ARG A 152 -6.99 1.91 -6.29
C ARG A 152 -8.17 1.68 -5.34
N ARG A 153 -9.41 1.92 -5.77
CA ARG A 153 -10.60 1.64 -4.95
C ARG A 153 -10.73 0.15 -4.62
N VAL A 154 -10.48 -0.72 -5.59
CA VAL A 154 -10.47 -2.17 -5.38
C VAL A 154 -9.39 -2.55 -4.37
N TRP A 155 -8.18 -2.01 -4.51
CA TRP A 155 -7.07 -2.29 -3.59
C TRP A 155 -7.38 -1.83 -2.16
N VAL A 156 -7.90 -0.61 -1.98
CA VAL A 156 -8.15 -0.03 -0.64
C VAL A 156 -9.36 -0.66 0.06
N SER A 157 -10.29 -1.26 -0.68
CA SER A 157 -11.51 -1.87 -0.13
C SER A 157 -11.23 -2.99 0.88
N ASP A 158 -11.83 -2.90 2.07
CA ASP A 158 -11.73 -3.95 3.11
C ASP A 158 -12.22 -5.31 2.61
N ALA A 159 -13.26 -5.34 1.76
CA ALA A 159 -13.72 -6.58 1.13
C ALA A 159 -12.64 -7.26 0.26
N PHE A 160 -11.75 -6.48 -0.37
CA PHE A 160 -10.64 -7.05 -1.14
C PHE A 160 -9.55 -7.59 -0.20
N GLN A 161 -9.21 -6.82 0.83
CA GLN A 161 -8.19 -7.19 1.82
C GLN A 161 -8.57 -8.47 2.58
N GLU A 162 -9.81 -8.58 3.03
CA GLU A 162 -10.29 -9.71 3.82
C GLU A 162 -10.37 -11.01 3.02
N ARG A 163 -10.79 -10.93 1.75
CA ARG A 163 -10.84 -12.08 0.83
C ARG A 163 -9.48 -12.71 0.56
N HIS A 164 -8.42 -11.92 0.64
CA HIS A 164 -7.06 -12.34 0.30
C HIS A 164 -6.14 -12.51 1.51
N ARG A 165 -6.68 -12.35 2.72
CA ARG A 165 -6.01 -12.74 3.96
C ARG A 165 -5.79 -14.25 3.94
N LYS A 166 -4.63 -14.71 4.42
CA LYS A 166 -4.21 -16.12 4.45
C LYS A 166 -5.30 -17.08 4.94
N ASP A 167 -6.09 -16.65 5.91
CA ASP A 167 -7.11 -17.48 6.57
C ASP A 167 -8.38 -17.67 5.72
N ASN A 168 -8.65 -16.78 4.75
CA ASN A 168 -9.86 -16.81 3.90
C ASN A 168 -9.56 -17.11 2.42
N MET A 169 -8.30 -17.21 2.03
CA MET A 169 -7.93 -17.20 0.61
C MET A 169 -8.12 -18.57 -0.06
N VAL A 170 -8.89 -18.59 -1.15
CA VAL A 170 -9.04 -19.77 -2.01
C VAL A 170 -7.78 -19.97 -2.85
N ALA A 171 -7.28 -21.22 -2.93
CA ALA A 171 -6.03 -21.59 -3.59
C ALA A 171 -5.92 -21.20 -5.08
N THR A 172 -7.01 -20.86 -5.75
CA THR A 172 -7.00 -20.40 -7.15
C THR A 172 -6.68 -18.92 -7.31
N ASN A 173 -6.96 -18.09 -6.29
CA ASN A 173 -7.02 -16.62 -6.45
C ASN A 173 -5.81 -15.91 -5.81
N TRP A 174 -4.83 -16.68 -5.35
CA TRP A 174 -3.71 -16.13 -4.58
C TRP A 174 -2.87 -15.10 -5.35
N LYS A 175 -2.88 -15.12 -6.69
CA LYS A 175 -2.08 -14.23 -7.54
C LYS A 175 -2.69 -12.85 -7.74
N GLU A 176 -3.99 -12.69 -7.51
CA GLU A 176 -4.73 -11.46 -7.81
C GLU A 176 -4.14 -10.22 -7.10
N PRO A 177 -3.83 -10.24 -5.78
CA PRO A 177 -3.25 -9.10 -5.09
C PRO A 177 -1.90 -8.70 -5.65
N LYS A 178 -1.07 -9.68 -6.04
CA LYS A 178 0.26 -9.43 -6.60
C LYS A 178 0.18 -8.75 -7.96
N LEU A 179 -0.76 -9.16 -8.81
CA LEU A 179 -0.95 -8.56 -10.13
C LEU A 179 -1.51 -7.14 -10.01
N LEU A 180 -2.48 -6.92 -9.12
CA LEU A 180 -3.03 -5.60 -8.85
C LEU A 180 -1.98 -4.64 -8.30
N ALA A 181 -1.22 -5.08 -7.29
CA ALA A 181 -0.12 -4.30 -6.72
C ALA A 181 0.97 -4.00 -7.75
N TYR A 182 1.30 -4.95 -8.63
CA TYR A 182 2.24 -4.72 -9.73
C TYR A 182 1.76 -3.63 -10.69
N CYS A 183 0.49 -3.67 -11.12
CA CYS A 183 -0.08 -2.64 -11.98
C CYS A 183 -0.01 -1.26 -11.34
N LEU A 184 -0.46 -1.15 -10.08
CA LEU A 184 -0.45 0.11 -9.33
C LEU A 184 0.98 0.63 -9.10
N LEU A 185 1.93 -0.27 -8.81
CA LEU A 185 3.34 0.09 -8.69
C LEU A 185 3.92 0.59 -10.01
N SER A 186 3.62 -0.08 -11.13
CA SER A 186 4.07 0.35 -12.46
C SER A 186 3.57 1.76 -12.78
N TYR A 187 2.32 2.07 -12.42
CA TYR A 187 1.77 3.42 -12.53
C TYR A 187 2.55 4.44 -11.69
N CYS A 188 2.90 4.12 -10.44
CA CYS A 188 3.74 4.99 -9.61
C CYS A 188 5.11 5.24 -10.27
N LYS A 189 5.78 4.18 -10.75
CA LYS A 189 7.09 4.27 -11.44
C LYS A 189 7.04 5.13 -12.71
N SER A 190 6.03 4.94 -13.57
CA SER A 190 5.92 5.70 -14.82
C SER A 190 5.60 7.18 -14.60
N ASN A 191 4.81 7.50 -13.58
CA ASN A 191 4.48 8.88 -13.26
C ASN A 191 5.63 9.62 -12.55
N GLU A 192 6.52 8.92 -11.84
CA GLU A 192 7.69 9.51 -11.20
C GLU A 192 8.59 10.29 -12.16
N LEU A 193 8.72 9.84 -13.42
CA LEU A 193 9.49 10.55 -14.45
C LEU A 193 8.84 11.86 -14.92
N CYS A 194 7.51 12.00 -14.83
CA CYS A 194 6.79 13.18 -15.35
C CYS A 194 6.38 14.19 -14.27
N CYS A 195 6.37 13.82 -12.98
CA CYS A 195 5.58 14.55 -11.98
C CYS A 195 6.28 15.67 -11.19
N PHE A 196 7.60 15.88 -11.27
CA PHE A 196 8.26 16.82 -10.34
C PHE A 196 8.62 18.22 -10.88
N HIS A 197 8.34 18.53 -12.15
CA HIS A 197 8.54 19.90 -12.66
C HIS A 197 7.47 20.92 -12.18
N LEU A 198 6.39 20.48 -11.53
CA LEU A 198 5.33 21.37 -11.04
C LEU A 198 5.02 21.11 -9.55
N ARG A 199 5.62 21.96 -8.71
CA ARG A 199 5.70 21.99 -7.23
C ARG A 199 4.40 21.90 -6.41
N ARG A 200 3.23 21.48 -6.91
CA ARG A 200 1.99 21.67 -6.12
C ARG A 200 0.82 20.68 -6.24
N ARG A 201 0.88 19.56 -6.99
CA ARG A 201 -0.40 18.85 -7.26
C ARG A 201 -0.47 17.32 -7.37
N ASN A 202 0.53 16.53 -6.95
CA ASN A 202 0.41 15.05 -7.05
C ASN A 202 0.48 14.33 -5.70
N PHE A 203 -0.36 14.74 -4.77
CA PHE A 203 -0.50 14.07 -3.47
C PHE A 203 -1.20 12.70 -3.54
N GLY A 204 -2.00 12.48 -4.59
CA GLY A 204 -2.71 11.22 -4.80
C GLY A 204 -1.80 10.04 -5.13
N ASP A 205 -0.63 10.29 -5.74
CA ASP A 205 0.32 9.24 -6.12
C ASP A 205 1.13 8.76 -4.90
N ILE A 206 1.56 9.69 -4.03
CA ILE A 206 2.22 9.35 -2.75
C ILE A 206 1.25 8.59 -1.85
N GLU A 207 -0.03 9.00 -1.83
CA GLU A 207 -1.03 8.25 -1.09
C GLU A 207 -1.18 6.83 -1.64
N LEU A 208 -1.27 6.65 -2.95
CA LEU A 208 -1.33 5.32 -3.57
C LEU A 208 -0.11 4.47 -3.17
N LEU A 209 1.09 5.05 -3.22
CA LEU A 209 2.33 4.41 -2.78
C LEU A 209 2.21 3.89 -1.34
N PHE A 210 1.71 4.73 -0.43
CA PHE A 210 1.51 4.31 0.95
C PHE A 210 0.42 3.24 1.07
N GLN A 211 -0.67 3.36 0.33
CA GLN A 211 -1.75 2.36 0.33
C GLN A 211 -1.26 0.98 -0.15
N LEU A 212 -0.25 0.90 -1.03
CA LEU A 212 0.37 -0.38 -1.44
C LEU A 212 1.01 -1.13 -0.28
N LEU A 213 1.43 -0.46 0.78
CA LEU A 213 2.00 -1.10 1.97
C LEU A 213 0.97 -1.89 2.78
N ARG A 214 -0.33 -1.79 2.47
CA ARG A 214 -1.35 -2.73 2.97
C ARG A 214 -1.01 -4.18 2.62
N ALA A 215 -0.22 -4.40 1.56
CA ALA A 215 0.34 -5.71 1.23
C ALA A 215 1.19 -6.33 2.36
N PHE A 216 1.68 -5.51 3.31
CA PHE A 216 2.51 -5.93 4.44
C PHE A 216 1.79 -5.84 5.80
N THR A 217 0.56 -5.32 5.84
CA THR A 217 -0.30 -5.36 7.03
C THR A 217 -1.07 -6.70 7.07
N GLY A 218 -1.59 -7.13 5.92
CA GLY A 218 -2.21 -8.45 5.78
C GLY A 218 -1.20 -9.59 5.65
N ARG A 219 -1.57 -10.79 6.13
CA ARG A 219 -0.87 -12.04 5.79
C ARG A 219 -1.32 -12.49 4.40
N PHE A 220 -0.71 -11.98 3.34
CA PHE A 220 -0.95 -12.49 1.98
C PHE A 220 -0.09 -13.74 1.70
N LEU A 221 -0.58 -14.72 0.94
CA LEU A 221 0.25 -15.86 0.49
C LEU A 221 1.18 -15.49 -0.67
N CYS A 222 0.89 -14.39 -1.37
CA CYS A 222 1.63 -13.98 -2.54
C CYS A 222 2.96 -13.34 -2.15
N ASN A 223 4.05 -13.71 -2.83
CA ASN A 223 5.32 -13.05 -2.59
C ASN A 223 5.33 -11.61 -3.17
N MET A 224 5.41 -10.64 -2.26
CA MET A 224 5.48 -9.20 -2.50
C MET A 224 6.91 -8.63 -2.44
N THR A 225 7.95 -9.46 -2.61
CA THR A 225 9.36 -9.02 -2.62
C THR A 225 9.59 -7.81 -3.54
N PHE A 226 8.96 -7.77 -4.72
CA PHE A 226 9.11 -6.65 -5.66
C PHE A 226 8.65 -5.29 -5.07
N LEU A 227 7.60 -5.27 -4.23
CA LEU A 227 7.20 -4.05 -3.51
C LEU A 227 8.25 -3.70 -2.46
N LYS A 228 8.76 -4.70 -1.73
CA LYS A 228 9.77 -4.50 -0.69
C LYS A 228 11.07 -3.93 -1.28
N GLU A 229 11.59 -4.55 -2.34
CA GLU A 229 12.77 -4.09 -3.08
C GLU A 229 12.58 -2.66 -3.59
N TYR A 230 11.41 -2.35 -4.16
CA TYR A 230 11.17 -0.99 -4.60
C TYR A 230 11.19 0.03 -3.45
N MET A 231 10.51 -0.27 -2.35
CA MET A 231 10.36 0.66 -1.23
C MET A 231 11.64 0.83 -0.41
N GLU A 232 12.36 -0.26 -0.13
CA GLU A 232 13.54 -0.28 0.72
C GLU A 232 14.85 -0.06 -0.06
N GLU A 233 14.91 -0.41 -1.34
CA GLU A 233 16.16 -0.33 -2.14
C GLU A 233 16.09 0.70 -3.25
N GLU A 234 15.03 0.72 -4.07
CA GLU A 234 14.95 1.66 -5.19
C GLU A 234 14.67 3.09 -4.70
N ILE A 235 13.62 3.32 -3.90
CA ILE A 235 13.22 4.66 -3.42
C ILE A 235 14.38 5.41 -2.74
N PRO A 236 15.12 4.83 -1.77
CA PRO A 236 16.20 5.55 -1.12
C PRO A 236 17.30 6.02 -2.09
N LYS A 237 17.55 5.23 -3.14
CA LYS A 237 18.61 5.46 -4.14
C LYS A 237 18.18 6.41 -5.26
N THR A 238 16.94 6.33 -5.72
CA THR A 238 16.46 7.07 -6.91
C THR A 238 15.81 8.40 -6.54
N TYR A 239 15.18 8.51 -5.37
CA TYR A 239 14.47 9.73 -5.00
C TYR A 239 15.43 10.86 -4.61
N SER A 240 15.17 12.04 -5.17
CA SER A 240 15.79 13.29 -4.75
C SER A 240 15.40 13.68 -3.32
N ILE A 241 16.19 14.58 -2.73
CA ILE A 241 15.94 15.11 -1.38
C ILE A 241 14.54 15.75 -1.29
N ALA A 242 14.12 16.50 -2.31
CA ALA A 242 12.81 17.13 -2.34
C ALA A 242 11.66 16.09 -2.32
N GLN A 243 11.83 14.97 -3.03
CA GLN A 243 10.88 13.86 -3.03
C GLN A 243 10.80 13.18 -1.66
N LYS A 244 11.96 12.89 -1.04
CA LYS A 244 12.03 12.31 0.31
C LYS A 244 11.36 13.21 1.36
N ARG A 245 11.55 14.53 1.26
CA ARG A 245 10.83 15.53 2.08
C ARG A 245 9.31 15.46 1.85
N ALA A 246 8.87 15.40 0.59
CA ALA A 246 7.45 15.31 0.27
C ALA A 246 6.78 14.06 0.84
N LEU A 247 7.47 12.90 0.84
CA LEU A 247 6.98 11.67 1.49
C LEU A 247 6.74 11.90 2.99
N PHE A 248 7.69 12.53 3.68
CA PHE A 248 7.54 12.83 5.11
C PHE A 248 6.36 13.77 5.39
N PHE A 249 6.26 14.90 4.68
CA PHE A 249 5.16 15.84 4.93
C PHE A 249 3.80 15.24 4.59
N ARG A 250 3.71 14.40 3.56
CA ARG A 250 2.50 13.61 3.28
C ARG A 250 2.16 12.67 4.43
N PHE A 251 3.13 11.96 4.99
CA PHE A 251 2.92 11.07 6.13
C PHE A 251 2.32 11.82 7.35
N VAL A 252 2.79 13.05 7.62
CA VAL A 252 2.29 13.89 8.72
C VAL A 252 0.85 14.34 8.51
N GLU A 253 0.43 14.57 7.25
CA GLU A 253 -0.92 15.04 6.93
C GLU A 253 -2.00 13.96 7.07
N PHE A 254 -1.65 12.67 7.06
CA PHE A 254 -2.65 11.59 7.12
C PHE A 254 -3.24 11.40 8.52
N ASN A 255 -4.49 11.83 8.67
CA ASN A 255 -5.31 11.62 9.87
C ASN A 255 -6.64 10.89 9.60
N ASP A 256 -6.80 10.29 8.43
CA ASP A 256 -8.04 9.63 8.00
C ASP A 256 -8.18 8.21 8.56
N SER A 257 -9.43 7.76 8.72
CA SER A 257 -9.77 6.39 9.15
C SER A 257 -9.25 5.31 8.20
N ASN A 258 -9.05 5.63 6.91
CA ASN A 258 -8.46 4.74 5.91
C ASN A 258 -6.93 4.62 6.02
N PHE A 259 -6.31 5.29 6.99
CA PHE A 259 -4.87 5.29 7.21
C PHE A 259 -4.58 5.03 8.70
N GLY A 260 -4.94 3.83 9.14
CA GLY A 260 -4.73 3.39 10.53
C GLY A 260 -3.27 3.18 10.90
N ASP A 261 -3.03 2.99 12.21
CA ASP A 261 -1.69 2.87 12.80
C ASP A 261 -0.82 1.78 12.18
N GLU A 262 -1.43 0.67 11.77
CA GLU A 262 -0.71 -0.44 11.14
C GLU A 262 -0.08 -0.02 9.81
N LEU A 263 -0.82 0.75 9.00
CA LEU A 263 -0.30 1.26 7.73
C LEU A 263 0.76 2.34 7.96
N LYS A 264 0.56 3.22 8.93
CA LYS A 264 1.56 4.21 9.37
C LYS A 264 2.87 3.54 9.78
N ALA A 265 2.78 2.45 10.54
CA ALA A 265 3.94 1.67 10.95
C ALA A 265 4.71 1.14 9.73
N LYS A 266 4.02 0.61 8.71
CA LYS A 266 4.64 0.12 7.49
C LYS A 266 5.26 1.23 6.64
N VAL A 267 4.68 2.42 6.61
CA VAL A 267 5.27 3.57 5.91
C VAL A 267 6.59 3.99 6.56
N LEU A 268 6.63 4.04 7.89
CA LEU A 268 7.89 4.31 8.60
C LEU A 268 8.91 3.20 8.35
N GLN A 269 8.50 1.94 8.48
CA GLN A 269 9.37 0.77 8.32
C GLN A 269 10.01 0.68 6.94
N HIS A 270 9.21 0.78 5.87
CA HIS A 270 9.63 0.39 4.53
C HIS A 270 9.98 1.57 3.63
N ILE A 271 9.54 2.79 3.95
CA ILE A 271 9.76 3.97 3.10
C ILE A 271 10.59 5.02 3.85
N LEU A 272 10.09 5.54 4.97
CA LEU A 272 10.73 6.71 5.60
C LEU A 272 12.06 6.35 6.27
N ASN A 273 12.12 5.30 7.10
CA ASN A 273 13.37 4.93 7.78
C ASN A 273 14.48 4.60 6.77
N PRO A 274 14.28 3.73 5.75
CA PRO A 274 15.32 3.45 4.75
C PRO A 274 15.72 4.68 3.93
N ALA A 275 14.75 5.50 3.48
CA ALA A 275 15.05 6.69 2.67
C ALA A 275 15.86 7.74 3.44
N PHE A 276 15.57 7.93 4.72
CA PHE A 276 16.28 8.88 5.57
C PHE A 276 17.66 8.34 5.96
N LEU A 277 17.76 7.08 6.38
CA LEU A 277 19.03 6.44 6.71
C LEU A 277 20.03 6.56 5.54
N TYR A 278 19.59 6.17 4.33
CA TYR A 278 20.44 6.28 3.14
C TYR A 278 20.92 7.72 2.86
N SER A 279 20.07 8.71 3.11
CA SER A 279 20.43 10.12 2.91
C SER A 279 21.42 10.61 3.98
N PHE A 280 21.31 10.12 5.22
CA PHE A 280 22.29 10.41 6.26
C PHE A 280 23.64 9.75 5.98
N GLU A 281 23.66 8.50 5.53
CA GLU A 281 24.89 7.80 5.13
C GLU A 281 25.62 8.50 3.97
N LYS A 282 24.86 9.17 3.08
CA LYS A 282 25.41 10.00 1.99
C LYS A 282 25.81 11.42 2.41
N ASN A 283 25.69 11.79 3.68
CA ASN A 283 25.91 13.15 4.18
C ASN A 283 24.97 14.21 3.55
N GLU A 284 23.80 13.80 3.04
CA GLU A 284 22.75 14.68 2.50
C GLU A 284 21.73 15.11 3.58
N GLY A 285 21.98 14.74 4.84
CA GLY A 285 21.06 14.94 5.97
C GLY A 285 20.65 16.39 6.21
N GLU A 286 21.58 17.35 6.16
CA GLU A 286 21.25 18.77 6.39
C GLU A 286 20.26 19.33 5.36
N GLN A 287 20.47 18.99 4.09
CA GLN A 287 19.57 19.39 3.00
C GLN A 287 18.20 18.72 3.13
N LEU A 288 18.19 17.46 3.60
CA LEU A 288 16.97 16.71 3.85
C LEU A 288 16.14 17.29 5.00
N LEU A 289 16.78 17.67 6.10
CA LEU A 289 16.08 18.14 7.30
C LEU A 289 15.63 19.60 7.20
N GLY A 290 16.32 20.42 6.41
CA GLY A 290 16.07 21.86 6.28
C GLY A 290 16.94 22.67 7.25
N PRO A 291 16.71 23.98 7.42
CA PRO A 291 17.55 24.79 8.30
C PRO A 291 17.34 24.41 9.78
N PRO A 292 18.42 24.25 10.58
CA PRO A 292 18.30 23.95 12.00
C PRO A 292 17.66 25.14 12.73
N ASN A 293 16.58 24.85 13.47
CA ASN A 293 15.97 25.80 14.38
C ASN A 293 15.74 25.10 15.73
N PRO A 294 16.76 25.02 16.60
CA PRO A 294 16.65 24.33 17.89
C PRO A 294 15.75 25.08 18.89
N GLU A 295 15.48 26.37 18.68
CA GLU A 295 14.77 27.23 19.63
C GLU A 295 13.28 27.40 19.32
N GLY A 296 12.94 27.47 18.03
CA GLY A 296 11.57 27.66 17.56
C GLY A 296 11.02 26.46 16.79
N ASP A 297 9.70 26.41 16.66
CA ASP A 297 9.05 25.47 15.77
C ASP A 297 9.17 25.96 14.33
N ASN A 298 9.73 25.13 13.46
CA ASN A 298 9.82 25.41 12.04
C ASN A 298 8.99 24.38 11.28
N GLN A 299 7.92 24.83 10.61
CA GLN A 299 7.06 23.96 9.80
C GLN A 299 7.77 23.38 8.57
N ASP A 300 8.88 23.99 8.15
CA ASP A 300 9.71 23.48 7.05
C ASP A 300 10.81 22.51 7.54
N SER A 301 11.07 22.43 8.85
CA SER A 301 12.06 21.50 9.41
C SER A 301 11.42 20.16 9.71
N ILE A 302 11.96 19.09 9.14
CA ILE A 302 11.45 17.72 9.36
C ILE A 302 11.58 17.33 10.83
N THR A 303 12.73 17.62 11.45
CA THR A 303 12.98 17.34 12.87
C THR A 303 11.96 18.05 13.76
N SER A 304 11.69 19.33 13.48
CA SER A 304 10.72 20.10 14.27
C SER A 304 9.30 19.56 14.09
N VAL A 305 8.88 19.28 12.86
CA VAL A 305 7.54 18.77 12.57
C VAL A 305 7.34 17.37 13.13
N PHE A 306 8.34 16.50 13.02
CA PHE A 306 8.28 15.16 13.59
C PHE A 306 8.07 15.22 15.12
N ILE A 307 8.89 15.99 15.83
CA ILE A 307 8.84 16.04 17.29
C ILE A 307 7.56 16.73 17.78
N THR A 308 7.06 17.74 17.07
CA THR A 308 5.91 18.53 17.54
C THR A 308 4.55 18.00 17.08
N LYS A 309 4.47 17.40 15.88
CA LYS A 309 3.21 16.94 15.29
C LYS A 309 3.03 15.43 15.29
N VAL A 310 4.12 14.65 15.18
CA VAL A 310 4.05 13.19 15.07
C VAL A 310 4.22 12.52 16.43
N LEU A 311 5.21 12.94 17.21
CA LEU A 311 5.42 12.39 18.56
C LEU A 311 4.43 13.02 19.54
N ASP A 312 3.37 12.29 19.85
CA ASP A 312 2.37 12.70 20.84
C ASP A 312 2.43 11.79 22.08
N PRO A 313 3.06 12.25 23.18
CA PRO A 313 3.14 11.46 24.41
C PRO A 313 1.79 11.18 25.05
N GLU A 314 0.77 12.02 24.82
CA GLU A 314 -0.55 11.85 25.43
C GLU A 314 -1.33 10.70 24.78
N LYS A 315 -1.12 10.46 23.48
CA LYS A 315 -1.76 9.38 22.72
C LYS A 315 -0.97 8.07 22.73
N GLN A 316 0.15 8.03 23.45
CA GLN A 316 1.07 6.89 23.40
C GLN A 316 0.40 5.60 23.87
N THR A 317 -0.52 5.65 24.84
CA THR A 317 -1.20 4.48 25.40
C THR A 317 -2.15 3.82 24.39
N ASP A 318 -2.77 4.60 23.51
CA ASP A 318 -3.74 4.13 22.51
C ASP A 318 -3.09 3.74 21.17
N MET A 319 -1.83 4.13 20.96
CA MET A 319 -1.09 3.88 19.72
C MET A 319 -0.73 2.39 19.56
N LEU A 320 -0.72 1.84 18.35
CA LEU A 320 -0.30 0.45 18.13
C LEU A 320 1.22 0.26 18.38
N ASP A 321 1.64 -0.84 19.04
CA ASP A 321 3.04 -1.08 19.42
C ASP A 321 4.01 -1.05 18.24
N SER A 322 3.64 -1.64 17.09
CA SER A 322 4.47 -1.55 15.87
C SER A 322 4.70 -0.11 15.42
N LEU A 323 3.70 0.77 15.51
CA LEU A 323 3.86 2.18 15.17
C LEU A 323 4.81 2.86 16.16
N ARG A 324 4.65 2.59 17.47
CA ARG A 324 5.55 3.11 18.52
C ARG A 324 7.01 2.72 18.25
N ILE A 325 7.25 1.46 17.90
CA ILE A 325 8.61 0.95 17.57
C ILE A 325 9.23 1.76 16.45
N TYR A 326 8.55 1.93 15.32
CA TYR A 326 9.14 2.63 14.17
C TYR A 326 9.27 4.15 14.40
N LEU A 327 8.40 4.75 15.20
CA LEU A 327 8.56 6.15 15.63
C LEU A 327 9.78 6.33 16.53
N LEU A 328 10.02 5.40 17.48
CA LEU A 328 11.21 5.41 18.32
C LEU A 328 12.47 5.22 17.46
N GLN A 329 12.46 4.31 16.49
CA GLN A 329 13.59 4.12 15.57
C GLN A 329 13.86 5.36 14.72
N PHE A 330 12.84 6.02 14.18
CA PHE A 330 13.01 7.26 13.43
C PHE A 330 13.53 8.39 14.32
N ALA A 331 13.05 8.48 15.57
CA ALA A 331 13.57 9.41 16.56
C ALA A 331 15.06 9.17 16.86
N THR A 332 15.47 7.91 17.01
CA THR A 332 16.89 7.54 17.23
C THR A 332 17.75 8.00 16.07
N LEU A 333 17.30 7.75 14.83
CA LEU A 333 18.00 8.18 13.62
C LEU A 333 18.22 9.70 13.59
N LEU A 334 17.22 10.50 13.97
CA LEU A 334 17.34 11.95 14.06
C LEU A 334 18.31 12.41 15.16
N VAL A 335 18.28 11.77 16.33
CA VAL A 335 19.20 12.09 17.43
C VAL A 335 20.65 11.78 17.07
N GLU A 336 20.87 10.67 16.36
CA GLU A 336 22.21 10.24 15.95
C GLU A 336 22.85 11.18 14.93
N HIS A 337 22.11 11.52 13.87
CA HIS A 337 22.63 12.25 12.72
C HIS A 337 22.35 13.76 12.74
N ALA A 338 21.40 14.26 13.54
CA ALA A 338 21.02 15.67 13.57
C ALA A 338 20.79 16.23 14.99
N PRO A 339 21.74 16.05 15.94
CA PRO A 339 21.55 16.50 17.32
C PRO A 339 21.37 18.03 17.44
N HIS A 340 22.05 18.81 16.60
CA HIS A 340 21.97 20.28 16.60
C HIS A 340 20.62 20.84 16.14
N HIS A 341 19.81 20.05 15.42
CA HIS A 341 18.43 20.41 15.08
C HIS A 341 17.47 20.27 16.28
N ILE A 342 17.86 19.44 17.25
CA ILE A 342 17.03 19.07 18.39
C ILE A 342 17.35 19.98 19.58
N HIS A 343 18.62 20.12 19.95
CA HIS A 343 19.03 20.84 21.14
C HIS A 343 20.40 21.50 21.01
N ASP A 344 20.53 22.72 21.53
CA ASP A 344 21.80 23.39 21.76
C ASP A 344 22.24 23.14 23.21
N ASN A 345 23.39 22.48 23.38
CA ASN A 345 23.97 22.11 24.67
C ASN A 345 24.31 23.32 25.56
N ASN A 346 24.39 24.52 24.99
CA ASN A 346 24.66 25.74 25.76
C ASN A 346 23.42 26.31 26.47
N LYS A 347 22.23 25.73 26.27
CA LYS A 347 20.96 26.23 26.82
C LYS A 347 20.28 25.22 27.75
N ASN A 348 19.77 25.68 28.89
CA ASN A 348 19.28 24.79 29.96
C ASN A 348 17.90 24.15 29.74
N ARG A 349 17.09 24.58 28.76
CA ARG A 349 15.74 24.02 28.52
C ARG A 349 15.43 23.91 27.03
N ASN A 350 15.08 22.71 26.59
CA ASN A 350 14.60 22.47 25.24
C ASN A 350 13.35 21.58 25.25
N SER A 351 12.27 22.10 24.67
CA SER A 351 10.97 21.45 24.60
C SER A 351 10.99 20.19 23.73
N LYS A 352 11.76 20.19 22.63
CA LYS A 352 11.88 19.07 21.69
C LYS A 352 12.59 17.88 22.33
N LEU A 353 13.72 18.11 22.99
CA LEU A 353 14.45 17.08 23.73
C LEU A 353 13.61 16.49 24.87
N ARG A 354 12.89 17.34 25.61
CA ARG A 354 11.96 16.88 26.66
C ARG A 354 10.88 15.98 26.07
N ARG A 355 10.28 16.36 24.93
CA ARG A 355 9.22 15.60 24.28
C ARG A 355 9.70 14.22 23.82
N LEU A 356 10.90 14.13 23.25
CA LEU A 356 11.56 12.87 22.90
C LEU A 356 11.75 11.96 24.13
N MET A 357 12.30 12.52 25.22
CA MET A 357 12.51 11.76 26.46
C MET A 357 11.18 11.31 27.08
N THR A 358 10.15 12.17 27.11
CA THR A 358 8.84 11.83 27.64
C THR A 358 8.18 10.71 26.83
N PHE A 359 8.29 10.73 25.51
CA PHE A 359 7.79 9.66 24.65
C PHE A 359 8.51 8.32 24.86
N ALA A 360 9.82 8.34 25.11
CA ALA A 360 10.60 7.12 25.40
C ALA A 360 10.48 6.63 26.85
N TRP A 361 10.01 7.48 27.77
CA TRP A 361 10.00 7.22 29.21
C TRP A 361 9.27 5.94 29.62
N PRO A 362 8.10 5.59 29.05
CA PRO A 362 7.40 4.35 29.41
C PRO A 362 8.25 3.08 29.19
N CYS A 363 9.22 3.12 28.27
CA CYS A 363 10.11 1.98 28.03
C CYS A 363 11.07 1.71 29.20
N LEU A 364 11.35 2.71 30.07
CA LEU A 364 12.19 2.55 31.27
C LEU A 364 11.43 2.02 32.50
N LEU A 365 10.10 1.98 32.43
CA LEU A 365 9.27 1.60 33.57
C LEU A 365 9.14 0.08 33.63
N SER A 366 9.70 -0.53 34.68
CA SER A 366 9.61 -1.99 34.91
C SER A 366 8.17 -2.52 34.94
N LYS A 367 7.21 -1.71 35.43
CA LYS A 367 5.79 -2.05 35.51
C LYS A 367 4.99 -1.77 34.24
N ALA A 368 5.58 -1.15 33.21
CA ALA A 368 4.85 -0.88 31.98
C ALA A 368 4.81 -2.14 31.11
N CYS A 369 3.60 -2.54 30.70
CA CYS A 369 3.34 -3.62 29.76
C CYS A 369 3.69 -3.17 28.34
N VAL A 370 4.99 -3.05 28.07
CA VAL A 370 5.53 -2.67 26.75
C VAL A 370 6.19 -3.91 26.15
N ASP A 371 5.92 -4.16 24.86
CA ASP A 371 6.56 -5.20 24.06
C ASP A 371 8.11 -5.13 24.16
N PRO A 372 8.83 -6.27 24.23
CA PRO A 372 10.29 -6.28 24.34
C PRO A 372 11.03 -5.49 23.24
N ALA A 373 10.57 -5.54 21.98
CA ALA A 373 11.20 -4.79 20.90
C ALA A 373 10.95 -3.27 21.02
N CYS A 374 9.77 -2.88 21.51
CA CYS A 374 9.47 -1.50 21.86
C CYS A 374 10.30 -1.01 23.06
N LYS A 375 10.50 -1.86 24.09
CA LYS A 375 11.41 -1.56 25.20
C LYS A 375 12.82 -1.32 24.69
N TYR A 376 13.37 -2.23 23.89
CA TYR A 376 14.71 -2.09 23.30
C TYR A 376 14.84 -0.79 22.51
N SER A 377 13.88 -0.50 21.61
CA SER A 377 13.91 0.70 20.77
C SER A 377 13.87 1.99 21.60
N GLY A 378 13.13 2.00 22.72
CA GLY A 378 13.10 3.13 23.65
C GLY A 378 14.40 3.32 24.41
N HIS A 379 15.02 2.23 24.90
CA HIS A 379 16.32 2.29 25.55
C HIS A 379 17.41 2.76 24.58
N LEU A 380 17.38 2.29 23.33
CA LEU A 380 18.29 2.73 22.29
C LEU A 380 18.21 4.25 22.08
N LEU A 381 17.01 4.79 21.88
CA LEU A 381 16.80 6.24 21.76
C LEU A 381 17.41 7.01 22.94
N LEU A 382 17.16 6.54 24.16
CA LEU A 382 17.66 7.18 25.37
C LEU A 382 19.19 7.10 25.50
N ALA A 383 19.80 5.99 25.08
CA ALA A 383 21.25 5.85 25.04
C ALA A 383 21.88 6.84 24.05
N HIS A 384 21.30 7.01 22.86
CA HIS A 384 21.76 8.01 21.89
C HIS A 384 21.57 9.44 22.42
N ILE A 385 20.46 9.73 23.11
CA ILE A 385 20.23 11.03 23.76
C ILE A 385 21.31 11.30 24.81
N ILE A 386 21.62 10.34 25.68
CA ILE A 386 22.66 10.48 26.72
C ILE A 386 24.05 10.66 26.09
N SER A 387 24.33 9.99 24.97
CA SER A 387 25.61 10.10 24.27
C SER A 387 25.82 11.45 23.60
N LYS A 388 24.75 12.06 23.06
CA LYS A 388 24.84 13.30 22.26
C LYS A 388 24.56 14.58 23.05
N PHE A 389 23.79 14.51 24.14
CA PHE A 389 23.36 15.68 24.91
C PHE A 389 23.81 15.62 26.37
N ALA A 390 23.98 16.80 26.99
CA ALA A 390 24.25 16.89 28.42
C ALA A 390 22.98 16.58 29.24
N ILE A 391 22.85 15.34 29.72
CA ILE A 391 21.67 14.85 30.44
C ILE A 391 21.96 14.66 31.94
N HIS A 392 20.92 14.87 32.77
CA HIS A 392 21.01 14.73 34.22
C HIS A 392 21.33 13.29 34.67
N LYS A 393 22.29 13.16 35.61
CA LYS A 393 22.86 11.89 36.10
C LYS A 393 21.84 10.83 36.53
N LYS A 394 20.69 11.22 37.09
CA LYS A 394 19.64 10.26 37.51
C LYS A 394 19.07 9.44 36.34
N ILE A 395 18.86 10.08 35.18
CA ILE A 395 18.34 9.40 33.98
C ILE A 395 19.39 8.42 33.45
N VAL A 396 20.66 8.84 33.45
CA VAL A 396 21.80 8.02 33.04
C VAL A 396 21.91 6.74 33.87
N LEU A 397 21.77 6.84 35.19
CA LEU A 397 21.83 5.67 36.08
C LEU A 397 20.67 4.70 35.84
N GLN A 398 19.47 5.20 35.54
CA GLN A 398 18.31 4.35 35.29
C GLN A 398 18.45 3.54 34.00
N VAL A 399 18.97 4.15 32.93
CA VAL A 399 19.28 3.45 31.66
C VAL A 399 20.43 2.46 31.88
N LYS A 400 21.48 2.87 32.61
CA LYS A 400 22.64 2.01 32.90
C LYS A 400 22.21 0.74 33.65
N ASN A 401 21.40 0.86 34.70
CA ASN A 401 20.97 -0.28 35.51
C ASN A 401 20.20 -1.33 34.70
N TRP A 402 19.47 -0.94 33.66
CA TRP A 402 18.81 -1.89 32.75
C TRP A 402 19.83 -2.72 31.97
N SER A 403 20.88 -2.10 31.41
CA SER A 403 21.94 -2.80 30.66
C SER A 403 22.73 -3.82 31.48
N TYR A 404 22.68 -3.77 32.82
CA TYR A 404 23.31 -4.75 33.71
C TYR A 404 22.30 -5.77 34.29
N SER A 405 21.01 -5.62 34.01
CA SER A 405 19.94 -6.50 34.51
C SER A 405 19.48 -7.56 33.49
N GLU A 406 19.93 -7.44 32.23
CA GLU A 406 19.97 -8.51 31.22
C GLU A 406 21.33 -9.20 31.25
#